data_AF-A0A1Q6TV20-F1
#
_entry.id   AF-A0A1Q6TV20-F1
#
_cell.length_a   1.000
_cell.length_b   1.000
_cell.length_c   1.000
_cell.angle_alpha   90.00
_cell.angle_beta   90.00
_cell.angle_gamma   90.00
#
_symmetry.space_group_name_H-M   'P 1'
#
loop_
_entity.id
_entity.type
_entity.pdbx_description
1 polymer ?
#
loop_
_entity_poly.entity_id
_entity_poly.type
_entity_poly.pdbx_seq_one_letter_code
_entity_poly.pdbx_strand_id
1 'polypeptide(L)'
;MDELTLEEQTNKYKQLIDNNEKLTKNNIVIEDIDGLDGFAFEHLLGALFKQMNYKVEVTKSSGDQGADIIISKMGRKTVVQAKCYLNNVSNKAVQEVVAAMKFYNADAGMVVTNSYYTKGAIELAKANDIALWDRDKLAQTLLDFPVVLDKIK
;
A
#
# COMPACT_ATOMS: atom_id res chain seq x y z
N MET A 1 -6.28 -7.34 -25.81
CA MET A 1 -5.56 -6.19 -25.22
C MET A 1 -4.48 -6.84 -24.41
N ASP A 2 -3.29 -6.93 -24.99
CA ASP A 2 -2.27 -7.85 -24.54
C ASP A 2 -1.64 -7.30 -23.27
N GLU A 3 -1.60 -8.12 -22.21
CA GLU A 3 -0.91 -7.78 -20.97
C GLU A 3 0.58 -7.57 -21.28
N LEU A 4 1.09 -6.39 -20.93
CA LEU A 4 2.52 -6.09 -21.06
C LEU A 4 3.31 -7.07 -20.20
N THR A 5 4.43 -7.57 -20.73
CA THR A 5 5.37 -8.37 -19.96
C THR A 5 5.96 -7.56 -18.79
N LEU A 6 6.39 -8.24 -17.73
CA LEU A 6 6.99 -7.60 -16.55
C LEU A 6 8.19 -6.70 -16.91
N GLU A 7 8.93 -7.08 -17.94
CA GLU A 7 10.06 -6.33 -18.48
C GLU A 7 9.62 -5.05 -19.19
N GLU A 8 8.55 -5.11 -20.00
CA GLU A 8 7.98 -3.95 -20.68
C GLU A 8 7.35 -2.96 -19.68
N GLN A 9 6.72 -3.46 -18.63
CA GLN A 9 6.22 -2.63 -17.53
C GLN A 9 7.37 -1.93 -16.81
N THR A 10 8.42 -2.67 -16.45
CA THR A 10 9.63 -2.13 -15.82
C THR A 10 10.29 -1.05 -16.68
N ASN A 11 10.35 -1.25 -18.00
CA ASN A 11 10.94 -0.30 -18.93
C ASN A 11 10.08 0.97 -19.11
N LYS A 12 8.75 0.83 -19.09
CA LYS A 12 7.85 1.99 -19.06
C LYS A 12 8.04 2.82 -17.78
N TYR A 13 8.17 2.17 -16.63
CA TYR A 13 8.47 2.84 -15.36
C TYR A 13 9.82 3.56 -15.41
N LYS A 14 10.87 2.97 -16.00
CA LYS A 14 12.17 3.63 -16.20
C LYS A 14 12.07 4.88 -17.08
N GLN A 15 11.34 4.81 -18.20
CA GLN A 15 11.17 5.99 -19.08
C GLN A 15 10.39 7.14 -18.42
N LEU A 16 9.44 6.82 -17.52
CA LEU A 16 8.73 7.85 -16.73
C LEU A 16 9.65 8.53 -15.70
N ILE A 17 10.64 7.79 -15.19
CA ILE A 17 11.68 8.30 -14.28
C ILE A 17 12.68 9.18 -15.05
N ASP A 18 13.20 8.71 -16.18
CA ASP A 18 14.23 9.41 -16.97
C ASP A 18 13.73 10.76 -17.52
N ASN A 19 12.47 10.84 -17.94
CA ASN A 19 11.89 12.10 -18.45
C ASN A 19 11.70 13.18 -17.35
N ASN A 20 11.80 12.81 -16.06
CA ASN A 20 11.66 13.70 -14.91
C ASN A 20 13.01 14.15 -14.30
N GLU A 21 14.16 13.84 -14.92
CA GLU A 21 15.52 14.10 -14.43
C GLU A 21 15.90 15.57 -14.15
N LYS A 22 15.00 16.55 -14.35
CA LYS A 22 15.25 17.97 -13.99
C LYS A 22 14.78 18.40 -12.59
N LEU A 23 14.19 17.51 -11.80
CA LEU A 23 13.75 17.81 -10.42
C LEU A 23 14.67 17.11 -9.42
N THR A 24 15.50 17.89 -8.73
CA THR A 24 16.54 17.45 -7.80
C THR A 24 15.98 16.70 -6.56
N LYS A 25 16.49 15.49 -6.23
CA LYS A 25 16.33 14.82 -4.91
C LYS A 25 14.87 14.66 -4.41
N ASN A 26 14.04 13.90 -5.13
CA ASN A 26 12.59 13.83 -4.87
C ASN A 26 12.19 12.71 -3.89
N ASN A 27 11.68 13.10 -2.72
CA ASN A 27 10.88 12.21 -1.88
C ASN A 27 9.48 12.05 -2.49
N ILE A 28 8.89 10.87 -2.37
CA ILE A 28 7.52 10.61 -2.81
C ILE A 28 6.50 11.38 -1.96
N VAL A 29 5.56 12.06 -2.61
CA VAL A 29 4.39 12.71 -1.99
C VAL A 29 3.09 12.01 -2.37
N ILE A 30 1.97 12.40 -1.74
CA ILE A 30 0.68 11.72 -1.94
C ILE A 30 0.16 11.89 -3.37
N GLU A 31 0.48 13.01 -4.04
CA GLU A 31 0.12 13.26 -5.44
C GLU A 31 0.83 12.30 -6.40
N ASP A 32 2.04 11.83 -6.08
CA ASP A 32 2.77 10.85 -6.90
C ASP A 32 2.12 9.46 -6.87
N ILE A 33 1.25 9.21 -5.89
CA ILE A 33 0.53 7.96 -5.71
C ILE A 33 -0.75 7.93 -6.56
N ASP A 34 -1.31 9.10 -6.86
CA ASP A 34 -2.57 9.22 -7.60
C ASP A 34 -2.38 8.76 -9.06
N GLY A 35 -2.70 7.49 -9.31
CA GLY A 35 -2.55 6.86 -10.62
C GLY A 35 -1.57 5.69 -10.68
N LEU A 36 -0.92 5.36 -9.56
CA LEU A 36 -0.20 4.09 -9.44
C LEU A 36 -1.18 2.92 -9.58
N ASP A 37 -0.76 1.89 -10.31
CA ASP A 37 -1.45 0.61 -10.26
C ASP A 37 -1.31 -0.04 -8.87
N GLY A 38 -2.16 -1.04 -8.60
CA GLY A 38 -2.18 -1.71 -7.29
C GLY A 38 -0.82 -2.29 -6.90
N PHE A 39 -0.13 -2.91 -7.85
CA PHE A 39 1.17 -3.54 -7.61
C PHE A 39 2.25 -2.51 -7.25
N ALA A 40 2.33 -1.40 -7.99
CA ALA A 40 3.26 -0.31 -7.70
C ALA A 40 2.95 0.34 -6.34
N PHE A 41 1.66 0.49 -6.01
CA PHE A 41 1.24 1.00 -4.71
C PHE A 41 1.65 0.07 -3.57
N GLU A 42 1.47 -1.24 -3.71
CA GLU A 42 1.92 -2.25 -2.74
C GLU A 42 3.43 -2.18 -2.50
N HIS A 43 4.22 -2.04 -3.56
CA HIS A 43 5.68 -1.94 -3.47
C HIS A 43 6.12 -0.65 -2.77
N LEU A 44 5.46 0.47 -3.06
CA LEU A 44 5.69 1.75 -2.41
C LEU A 44 5.37 1.65 -0.91
N LEU A 45 4.21 1.11 -0.54
CA LEU A 45 3.85 0.89 0.86
C LEU A 45 4.85 -0.05 1.54
N GLY A 46 5.31 -1.09 0.85
CA GLY A 46 6.35 -1.98 1.34
C GLY A 46 7.67 -1.25 1.63
N ALA A 47 8.08 -0.33 0.76
CA ALA A 47 9.24 0.54 0.99
C ALA A 47 9.04 1.50 2.17
N LEU A 48 7.85 2.10 2.29
CA LEU A 48 7.48 2.98 3.40
C LEU A 48 7.52 2.23 4.75
N PHE A 49 6.94 1.03 4.82
CA PHE A 49 6.97 0.22 6.03
C PHE A 49 8.39 -0.23 6.39
N LYS A 50 9.24 -0.57 5.41
CA LYS A 50 10.67 -0.83 5.65
C LYS A 50 11.37 0.39 6.24
N GLN A 51 11.10 1.59 5.71
CA GLN A 51 11.63 2.86 6.23
C GLN A 51 11.18 3.13 7.67
N MET A 52 9.99 2.66 8.05
CA MET A 52 9.46 2.69 9.42
C MET A 52 10.01 1.54 10.31
N ASN A 53 11.02 0.79 9.85
CA ASN A 53 11.65 -0.34 10.53
C ASN A 53 10.71 -1.55 10.75
N TYR A 54 9.77 -1.81 9.84
CA TYR A 54 9.05 -3.08 9.78
C TYR A 54 9.82 -4.09 8.95
N LYS A 55 9.71 -5.38 9.31
CA LYS A 55 9.92 -6.47 8.36
C LYS A 55 8.70 -6.55 7.44
N VAL A 56 8.91 -6.69 6.14
CA VAL A 56 7.86 -6.60 5.13
C VAL A 56 7.94 -7.79 4.19
N GLU A 57 6.78 -8.40 3.91
CA GLU A 57 6.56 -9.42 2.90
C GLU A 57 5.38 -8.96 2.03
N VAL A 58 5.61 -8.76 0.73
CA VAL A 58 4.53 -8.51 -0.24
C VAL A 58 4.01 -9.87 -0.69
N THR A 59 2.70 -10.08 -0.63
CA THR A 59 2.10 -11.37 -0.98
C THR A 59 1.99 -11.52 -2.50
N LYS A 60 1.65 -12.73 -2.98
CA LYS A 60 1.48 -12.97 -4.41
C LYS A 60 0.15 -12.40 -4.87
N SER A 61 0.12 -11.78 -6.05
CA SER A 61 -1.07 -11.15 -6.64
C SER A 61 -2.27 -12.09 -6.89
N SER A 62 -2.11 -13.40 -6.74
CA SER A 62 -3.22 -14.36 -6.81
C SER A 62 -3.27 -15.26 -5.57
N GLY A 63 -4.48 -15.43 -5.03
CA GLY A 63 -4.73 -16.30 -3.88
C GLY A 63 -4.26 -15.75 -2.54
N ASP A 64 -4.06 -14.44 -2.44
CA ASP A 64 -3.62 -13.67 -1.27
C ASP A 64 -4.61 -13.63 -0.09
N GLN A 65 -5.83 -14.13 -0.29
CA GLN A 65 -6.89 -14.16 0.72
C GLN A 65 -7.19 -12.77 1.35
N GLY A 66 -6.95 -11.68 0.62
CA GLY A 66 -7.23 -10.31 1.09
C GLY A 66 -6.14 -9.67 1.95
N ALA A 67 -4.88 -10.08 1.79
CA ALA A 67 -3.72 -9.36 2.33
C ALA A 67 -2.68 -9.13 1.23
N ASP A 68 -2.45 -7.88 0.85
CA ASP A 68 -1.44 -7.54 -0.15
C ASP A 68 -0.03 -7.47 0.46
N ILE A 69 0.07 -7.10 1.75
CA ILE A 69 1.34 -6.97 2.47
C ILE A 69 1.21 -7.54 3.89
N ILE A 70 2.23 -8.26 4.34
CA ILE A 70 2.38 -8.69 5.73
C ILE A 70 3.57 -7.93 6.32
N ILE A 71 3.32 -7.20 7.40
CA ILE A 71 4.35 -6.46 8.13
C ILE A 71 4.51 -7.00 9.55
N SER A 72 5.72 -6.91 10.09
CA SER A 72 5.96 -7.25 11.50
C SER A 72 7.00 -6.36 12.16
N LYS A 73 6.76 -6.03 13.43
CA LYS A 73 7.67 -5.24 14.27
C LYS A 73 7.50 -5.64 15.73
N MET A 74 8.62 -5.85 16.43
CA MET A 74 8.64 -6.27 17.84
C MET A 74 7.75 -7.49 18.14
N GLY A 75 7.77 -8.49 17.24
CA GLY A 75 7.01 -9.73 17.41
C GLY A 75 5.52 -9.64 17.06
N ARG A 76 5.00 -8.46 16.75
CA ARG A 76 3.60 -8.26 16.32
C ARG A 76 3.49 -8.31 14.80
N LYS A 77 2.62 -9.17 14.27
CA LYS A 77 2.31 -9.33 12.85
C LYS A 77 1.03 -8.58 12.48
N THR A 78 1.05 -7.88 11.34
CA THR A 78 -0.09 -7.15 10.81
C THR A 78 -0.27 -7.46 9.33
N VAL A 79 -1.50 -7.81 8.94
CA VAL A 79 -1.88 -7.90 7.52
C VAL A 79 -2.37 -6.54 7.04
N VAL A 80 -1.98 -6.17 5.82
CA VAL A 80 -2.31 -4.89 5.21
C VAL A 80 -2.97 -5.14 3.86
N GLN A 81 -4.14 -4.53 3.65
CA GLN A 81 -4.76 -4.39 2.34
C GLN A 81 -4.53 -2.97 1.82
N ALA A 82 -3.91 -2.86 0.66
CA ALA A 82 -3.68 -1.66 -0.11
C ALA A 82 -4.81 -1.46 -1.13
N LYS A 83 -5.39 -0.26 -1.19
CA LYS A 83 -6.37 0.13 -2.22
C LYS A 83 -5.98 1.49 -2.82
N CYS A 84 -5.46 1.49 -4.05
CA CYS A 84 -5.19 2.72 -4.81
C CYS A 84 -6.37 3.03 -5.74
N TYR A 85 -7.29 3.91 -5.33
CA TYR A 85 -8.55 4.16 -6.04
C TYR A 85 -8.86 5.65 -6.17
N LEU A 86 -9.67 6.00 -7.18
CA LEU A 86 -10.24 7.35 -7.33
C LEU A 86 -11.40 7.60 -6.36
N ASN A 87 -12.14 6.55 -6.00
CA ASN A 87 -13.35 6.63 -5.18
C ASN A 87 -13.09 6.16 -3.75
N ASN A 88 -14.00 6.51 -2.84
CA ASN A 88 -13.93 6.07 -1.46
C ASN A 88 -13.98 4.55 -1.32
N VAL A 89 -13.17 4.02 -0.41
CA VAL A 89 -13.07 2.60 -0.09
C VAL A 89 -14.27 2.15 0.74
N SER A 90 -14.91 1.07 0.29
CA SER A 90 -16.10 0.49 0.93
C SER A 90 -15.77 -0.64 1.92
N ASN A 91 -16.80 -1.18 2.57
CA ASN A 91 -16.69 -2.26 3.56
C ASN A 91 -15.91 -3.48 3.07
N LYS A 92 -15.91 -3.75 1.75
CA LYS A 92 -15.27 -4.93 1.17
C LYS A 92 -13.80 -5.03 1.57
N ALA A 93 -13.04 -3.93 1.52
CA ALA A 93 -11.62 -3.94 1.88
C ALA A 93 -11.40 -4.30 3.36
N VAL A 94 -12.29 -3.85 4.25
CA VAL A 94 -12.23 -4.18 5.67
C VAL A 94 -12.58 -5.65 5.89
N GLN A 95 -13.59 -6.18 5.19
CA GLN A 95 -13.98 -7.59 5.26
C GLN A 95 -12.85 -8.53 4.79
N GLU A 96 -12.17 -8.15 3.70
CA GLU A 96 -10.98 -8.85 3.18
C GLU A 96 -9.89 -8.95 4.25
N VAL A 97 -9.51 -7.83 4.86
CA VAL A 97 -8.50 -7.80 5.93
C VAL A 97 -8.91 -8.63 7.14
N VAL A 98 -10.19 -8.59 7.54
CA VAL A 98 -10.69 -9.39 8.67
C VAL A 98 -10.53 -10.89 8.41
N ALA A 99 -10.82 -11.35 7.19
CA ALA A 99 -10.59 -12.74 6.82
C ALA A 99 -9.09 -13.08 6.78
N ALA A 100 -8.28 -12.20 6.20
CA ALA A 100 -6.83 -12.36 6.08
C ALA A 100 -6.13 -12.48 7.45
N MET A 101 -6.55 -11.72 8.46
CA MET A 101 -5.97 -11.80 9.81
C MET A 101 -5.97 -13.24 10.35
N LYS A 102 -7.11 -13.93 10.19
CA LYS A 102 -7.25 -15.33 10.62
C LYS A 102 -6.43 -16.28 9.76
N PHE A 103 -6.44 -16.08 8.44
CA PHE A 103 -5.69 -16.93 7.51
C PHE A 103 -4.18 -16.89 7.75
N TYR A 104 -3.63 -15.69 7.99
CA TYR A 104 -2.18 -15.49 8.20
C TYR A 104 -1.74 -15.56 9.66
N ASN A 105 -2.67 -15.85 10.59
CA ASN A 105 -2.43 -15.82 12.04
C ASN A 105 -1.72 -14.52 12.47
N ALA A 106 -2.35 -13.39 12.14
CA ALA A 106 -1.86 -12.05 12.41
C ALA A 106 -2.55 -11.44 13.64
N ASP A 107 -1.84 -10.56 14.35
CA ASP A 107 -2.28 -9.93 15.59
C ASP A 107 -3.08 -8.64 15.36
N ALA A 108 -3.08 -8.13 14.13
CA ALA A 108 -3.78 -6.93 13.73
C ALA A 108 -4.00 -6.91 12.20
N GLY A 109 -4.91 -6.05 11.77
CA GLY A 109 -5.20 -5.78 10.37
C GLY A 109 -5.21 -4.28 10.09
N MET A 110 -4.87 -3.92 8.86
CA MET A 110 -4.83 -2.55 8.39
C MET A 110 -5.35 -2.46 6.95
N VAL A 111 -6.09 -1.40 6.63
CA VAL A 111 -6.35 -0.99 5.25
C VAL A 111 -5.61 0.32 5.00
N VAL A 112 -4.93 0.45 3.87
CA VAL A 112 -4.24 1.67 3.43
C VAL A 112 -4.77 2.09 2.07
N THR A 113 -5.05 3.38 1.89
CA THR A 113 -5.53 3.92 0.62
C THR A 113 -5.00 5.32 0.35
N ASN A 114 -4.90 5.71 -0.92
CA ASN A 114 -4.64 7.09 -1.36
C ASN A 114 -5.91 7.97 -1.33
N SER A 115 -7.07 7.38 -1.01
CA SER A 115 -8.38 8.02 -0.96
C SER A 115 -8.92 8.05 0.47
N TYR A 116 -10.24 8.10 0.63
CA TYR A 116 -10.93 8.08 1.92
C TYR A 116 -11.86 6.88 2.03
N TYR A 117 -12.43 6.68 3.22
CA TYR A 117 -13.33 5.56 3.48
C TYR A 117 -14.78 6.02 3.49
N THR A 118 -15.70 5.12 3.12
CA THR A 118 -17.12 5.35 3.39
C THR A 118 -17.39 5.27 4.90
N LYS A 119 -18.48 5.91 5.35
CA LYS A 119 -18.90 5.84 6.76
C LYS A 119 -19.06 4.40 7.25
N GLY A 120 -19.66 3.53 6.42
CA GLY A 120 -19.83 2.11 6.74
C GLY A 120 -18.49 1.36 6.89
N ALA A 121 -17.48 1.71 6.09
CA ALA A 121 -16.16 1.10 6.20
C ALA A 121 -15.47 1.51 7.50
N ILE A 122 -15.59 2.78 7.89
CA ILE A 122 -15.08 3.30 9.16
C ILE A 122 -15.76 2.60 10.35
N GLU A 123 -17.08 2.48 10.34
CA GLU A 123 -17.85 1.79 11.38
C GLU A 123 -17.47 0.31 11.49
N LEU A 124 -17.33 -0.38 10.35
CA LEU A 124 -16.94 -1.78 10.33
C LEU A 124 -15.49 -1.99 10.81
N ALA A 125 -14.57 -1.11 10.40
CA ALA A 125 -13.18 -1.18 10.84
C ALA A 125 -13.07 -1.00 12.35
N LYS A 126 -13.81 -0.03 12.91
CA LYS A 126 -13.90 0.17 14.36
C LYS A 126 -14.45 -1.06 15.09
N ALA A 127 -15.45 -1.73 14.53
CA ALA A 127 -16.05 -2.92 15.14
C ALA A 127 -15.12 -4.15 15.13
N ASN A 128 -14.08 -4.16 14.28
CA ASN A 128 -13.14 -5.26 14.13
C ASN A 128 -11.69 -4.89 14.49
N ASP A 129 -11.48 -3.74 15.13
CA ASP A 129 -10.15 -3.21 15.48
C ASP A 129 -9.17 -3.13 14.29
N ILE A 130 -9.68 -2.78 13.10
CA ILE A 130 -8.88 -2.59 11.89
C ILE A 130 -8.37 -1.15 11.80
N ALA A 131 -7.05 -1.00 11.64
CA ALA A 131 -6.45 0.30 11.41
C ALA A 131 -6.76 0.81 10.00
N LEU A 132 -7.13 2.07 9.88
CA LEU A 132 -7.40 2.73 8.61
C LEU A 132 -6.37 3.84 8.38
N TRP A 133 -5.66 3.77 7.26
CA TRP A 133 -4.81 4.84 6.76
C TRP A 133 -5.42 5.39 5.49
N ASP A 134 -6.13 6.50 5.64
CA ASP A 134 -6.64 7.29 4.52
C ASP A 134 -5.54 8.18 3.94
N ARG A 135 -5.93 8.97 2.95
CA ARG A 135 -5.07 9.92 2.24
C ARG A 135 -4.25 10.80 3.20
N ASP A 136 -4.90 11.44 4.16
CA ASP A 136 -4.24 12.38 5.06
C ASP A 136 -3.23 11.67 5.95
N LYS A 137 -3.59 10.50 6.48
CA LYS A 137 -2.67 9.69 7.28
C LYS A 137 -1.48 9.21 6.47
N LEU A 138 -1.71 8.75 5.24
CA LEU A 138 -0.66 8.29 4.34
C LEU A 138 0.27 9.44 3.93
N ALA A 139 -0.28 10.60 3.55
CA ALA A 139 0.47 11.80 3.21
C ALA A 139 1.38 12.24 4.36
N GLN A 140 0.84 12.32 5.58
CA GLN A 140 1.64 12.65 6.75
C GLN A 140 2.75 11.62 6.99
N THR A 141 2.46 10.33 6.80
CA THR A 141 3.46 9.28 7.01
C THR A 141 4.59 9.34 5.99
N LEU A 142 4.31 9.72 4.74
CA LEU A 142 5.34 9.95 3.70
C LEU A 142 6.27 11.13 4.06
N LEU A 143 5.73 12.18 4.70
CA LEU A 143 6.53 13.29 5.20
C LEU A 143 7.43 12.87 6.38
N ASP A 144 6.89 12.09 7.31
CA ASP A 144 7.60 11.62 8.50
C ASP A 144 8.69 10.59 8.14
N PHE A 145 8.45 9.77 7.10
CA PHE A 145 9.33 8.69 6.65
C PHE A 145 9.58 8.78 5.14
N PRO A 146 10.41 9.72 4.68
CA PRO A 146 10.58 9.94 3.25
C PRO A 146 11.14 8.71 2.52
N VAL A 147 10.46 8.34 1.44
CA VAL A 147 10.84 7.23 0.55
C VAL A 147 11.42 7.81 -0.75
N VAL A 148 12.54 7.24 -1.20
CA VAL A 148 13.24 7.63 -2.44
C VAL A 148 13.15 6.47 -3.44
N LEU A 149 12.85 6.79 -4.70
CA LEU A 149 12.61 5.82 -5.78
C LEU A 149 13.78 4.83 -6.00
N ASP A 150 15.03 5.27 -5.82
CA ASP A 150 16.23 4.44 -6.04
C ASP A 150 16.35 3.18 -5.15
N LYS A 151 15.51 3.09 -4.10
CA LYS A 151 15.48 1.96 -3.16
C LYS A 151 14.44 0.89 -3.48
N ILE A 152 13.63 1.08 -4.52
CA ILE A 152 12.68 0.08 -5.01
C ILE A 152 13.41 -0.76 -6.08
N LYS A 153 14.28 -1.66 -5.63
CA LYS A 153 14.98 -2.65 -6.46
C LYS A 153 14.40 -4.04 -6.27
#